data_AF-A0A086Q7Z4-F1
#
_entry.id   AF-A0A086Q7Z4-F1
#
_cell.length_a   1.000
_cell.length_b   1.000
_cell.length_c   1.000
_cell.angle_alpha   90.00
_cell.angle_beta   90.00
_cell.angle_gamma   90.00
#
_symmetry.space_group_name_H-M   'P 1'
#
loop_
_entity.id
_entity.type
_entity.pdbx_description
1 polymer ?
#
loop_
_entity_poly.entity_id
_entity_poly.type
_entity_poly.pdbx_seq_one_letter_code
_entity_poly.pdbx_strand_id
1 'polypeptide(L)'
;AYEAAGEVDAAIDICCRAKSSVVPDSFLLKKIWFTAVKLAEAKAAHRVKEVSGEVARKTLDFSGPSLEVARLFHAGGSPSEAVKCLVACEEWAKAREVAAGVPDLVSFVEEAHRQKLISSRDLEALLALGDTSSVTEIAASEGAWKNVLLVAQKNAPQTVPEILNAYCTTLLGEGREEEAADVFLQFTNSLDREESLALCGEIARSLFAVQAKAEDRRRHLLSVKRLLRMRVSAERGDNKPPELCIGAVANAAEPTEEIEKQMRKCLLVSHYLLVLDTVENHSQEGLSQTAARTAVALLRYAKEIRSDEAFYRAGQLCKKAGWTGMAFFFWNRFLDIADAIDDGSKSLPSADFEISDIPSPEDLCVPGSHCMPSAKVEETRECVLAWSVDRSVSPALNKRSCRACGFSRYEAALSCPKCLETDEQCVVTGYPVERDSAVKCSSCHSAANRTDWHAFIRLTKKCPWCESPQEVR
;
A
#
# COMPACT_ATOMS: atom_id res chain seq x y z
N ALA A 1 42.92 21.65 59.57
CA ALA A 1 42.96 22.88 60.40
C ALA A 1 41.55 23.43 60.59
N TYR A 2 40.88 23.90 59.52
CA TYR A 2 39.52 24.45 59.60
C TYR A 2 38.44 23.47 60.07
N GLU A 3 38.47 22.20 59.62
CA GLU A 3 37.54 21.17 60.12
C GLU A 3 37.67 20.89 61.64
N ALA A 4 38.90 20.95 62.16
CA ALA A 4 39.20 20.75 63.57
C ALA A 4 38.88 21.99 64.42
N ALA A 5 38.76 23.16 63.78
CA ALA A 5 38.35 24.42 64.39
C ALA A 5 36.83 24.66 64.35
N GLY A 6 36.05 23.77 63.72
CA GLY A 6 34.59 23.93 63.56
C GLY A 6 34.18 24.93 62.47
N GLU A 7 35.13 25.50 61.74
CA GLU A 7 34.90 26.45 60.64
C GLU A 7 34.62 25.69 59.33
N VAL A 8 33.44 25.08 59.25
CA VAL A 8 33.03 24.20 58.16
C VAL A 8 32.92 24.96 56.82
N ASP A 9 32.42 26.20 56.83
CA ASP A 9 32.25 27.00 55.61
C ASP A 9 33.58 27.40 54.97
N ALA A 10 34.56 27.80 55.79
CA ALA A 10 35.90 28.12 55.31
C ALA A 10 36.61 26.89 54.72
N ALA A 11 36.40 25.71 55.31
CA ALA A 11 36.93 24.45 54.78
C ALA A 11 36.32 24.11 53.41
N ILE A 12 35.00 24.27 53.24
CA ILE A 12 34.30 24.07 51.97
C ILE A 12 34.83 25.03 50.90
N ASP A 13 34.97 26.32 51.20
CA ASP A 13 35.41 27.34 50.24
C ASP A 13 36.84 27.10 49.76
N ILE A 14 37.72 26.58 50.63
CA ILE A 14 39.09 26.23 50.26
C ILE A 14 39.09 25.03 49.30
N CYS A 15 38.27 24.01 49.59
CA CYS A 15 38.14 22.84 48.72
C CYS A 15 37.56 23.22 47.35
N CYS A 16 36.52 24.06 47.31
CA CYS A 16 35.95 24.55 46.05
C CYS A 16 36.96 25.39 45.25
N ARG A 17 37.81 26.19 45.90
CA ARG A 17 38.82 27.02 45.23
C ARG A 17 40.00 26.26 44.64
N ALA A 18 40.15 24.96 44.93
CA ALA A 18 41.21 24.14 44.36
C ALA A 18 41.12 24.12 42.82
N LYS A 19 42.26 24.34 42.16
CA LYS A 19 42.42 24.35 40.69
C LYS A 19 43.52 23.37 40.28
N SER A 20 43.49 22.93 39.02
CA SER A 20 44.53 22.05 38.43
C SER A 20 45.95 22.64 38.48
N SER A 21 46.07 23.97 38.57
CA SER A 21 47.36 24.65 38.74
C SER A 21 47.99 24.45 40.13
N VAL A 22 47.18 24.15 41.13
CA VAL A 22 47.60 23.98 42.54
C VAL A 22 47.69 22.51 42.91
N VAL A 23 46.84 21.68 42.32
CA VAL A 23 46.83 20.22 42.52
C VAL A 23 46.98 19.55 41.15
N PRO A 24 48.20 19.16 40.76
CA PRO A 24 48.47 18.54 39.45
C PRO A 24 47.84 17.15 39.29
N ASP A 25 47.64 16.45 40.41
CA ASP A 25 47.01 15.14 40.43
C ASP A 25 45.49 15.27 40.23
N SER A 26 45.03 14.84 39.06
CA SER A 26 43.63 14.82 38.63
C SER A 26 42.72 14.04 39.58
N PHE A 27 43.20 12.92 40.15
CA PHE A 27 42.43 12.11 41.09
C PHE A 27 42.28 12.82 42.44
N LEU A 28 43.38 13.42 42.91
CA LEU A 28 43.39 14.17 44.16
C LEU A 28 42.52 15.43 44.08
N LEU A 29 42.55 16.14 42.95
CA LEU A 29 41.73 17.33 42.71
C LEU A 29 40.22 17.00 42.77
N LYS A 30 39.79 15.94 42.08
CA LYS A 30 38.40 15.45 42.16
C LYS A 30 38.02 15.07 43.60
N LYS A 31 38.91 14.36 44.30
CA LYS A 31 38.68 13.96 45.69
C LYS A 31 38.50 15.18 46.62
N ILE A 32 39.26 16.25 46.42
CA ILE A 32 39.12 17.50 47.17
C ILE A 32 37.74 18.12 46.93
N TRP A 33 37.31 18.22 45.67
CA TRP A 33 35.99 18.75 45.33
C TRP A 33 34.84 17.90 45.90
N PHE A 34 34.91 16.56 45.80
CA PHE A 34 33.90 15.68 46.41
C PHE A 34 33.89 15.72 47.93
N THR A 35 35.05 16.00 48.56
CA THR A 35 35.12 16.19 50.01
C THR A 35 34.37 17.47 50.42
N ALA A 36 34.42 18.53 49.61
CA ALA A 36 33.64 19.75 49.84
C ALA A 36 32.13 19.46 49.88
N VAL A 37 31.63 18.64 48.97
CA VAL A 37 30.22 18.23 48.91
C VAL A 37 29.84 17.38 50.12
N LYS A 38 30.66 16.38 50.48
CA LYS A 38 30.43 15.56 51.68
C LYS A 38 30.42 16.36 52.98
N LEU A 39 31.29 17.37 53.09
CA LEU A 39 31.31 18.29 54.23
C LEU A 39 30.05 19.15 54.28
N ALA A 40 29.58 19.63 53.12
CA ALA A 40 28.32 20.35 53.03
C ALA A 40 27.14 19.47 53.45
N GLU A 41 27.06 18.23 52.95
CA GLU A 41 26.00 17.26 53.30
C GLU A 41 25.98 16.93 54.80
N ALA A 42 27.14 16.75 55.41
CA ALA A 42 27.25 16.33 56.81
C ALA A 42 27.04 17.47 57.81
N LYS A 43 27.46 18.69 57.49
CA LYS A 43 27.61 19.78 58.48
C LYS A 43 27.08 21.14 58.04
N ALA A 44 26.73 21.35 56.77
CA ALA A 44 26.26 22.64 56.25
C ALA A 44 25.11 22.46 55.22
N ALA A 45 23.99 21.89 55.68
CA ALA A 45 22.82 21.57 54.84
C ALA A 45 22.31 22.75 53.99
N HIS A 46 22.48 23.99 54.47
CA HIS A 46 22.06 25.20 53.76
C HIS A 46 22.89 25.51 52.50
N ARG A 47 24.13 25.01 52.40
CA ARG A 47 25.04 25.24 51.26
C ARG A 47 25.12 24.07 50.29
N VAL A 48 24.51 22.93 50.60
CA VAL A 48 24.59 21.70 49.78
C VAL A 48 24.23 21.97 48.32
N LYS A 49 23.18 22.75 48.05
CA LYS A 49 22.77 23.08 46.68
C LYS A 49 23.81 23.92 45.94
N GLU A 50 24.33 24.96 46.59
CA GLU A 50 25.34 25.87 46.03
C GLU A 50 26.64 25.12 45.74
N VAL A 51 27.16 24.40 46.74
CA VAL A 51 28.44 23.68 46.68
C VAL A 51 28.36 22.54 45.68
N SER A 52 27.26 21.79 45.65
CA SER A 52 27.07 20.70 44.67
C SER A 52 26.98 21.24 43.25
N GLY A 53 26.31 22.38 43.02
CA GLY A 53 26.25 23.02 41.70
C GLY A 53 27.61 23.57 41.23
N GLU A 54 28.38 24.20 42.11
CA GLU A 54 29.72 24.72 41.79
C GLU A 54 30.70 23.59 41.49
N VAL A 55 30.71 22.54 42.33
CA VAL A 55 31.55 21.36 42.14
C VAL A 55 31.14 20.58 40.90
N ALA A 56 29.84 20.49 40.58
CA ALA A 56 29.36 19.86 39.35
C ALA A 56 29.92 20.54 38.10
N ARG A 57 29.82 21.88 37.99
CA ARG A 57 30.35 22.65 36.85
C ARG A 57 31.85 22.47 36.70
N LYS A 58 32.61 22.58 37.79
CA LYS A 58 34.07 22.40 37.77
C LYS A 58 34.48 21.00 37.33
N THR A 59 33.75 19.99 37.80
CA THR A 59 34.04 18.60 37.45
C THR A 59 33.65 18.28 36.01
N LEU A 60 32.56 18.89 35.51
CA LEU A 60 32.14 18.82 34.10
C LEU A 60 33.19 19.44 33.17
N ASP A 61 33.66 20.66 33.47
CA ASP A 61 34.67 21.35 32.66
C ASP A 61 36.02 20.61 32.66
N PHE A 62 36.36 19.97 33.78
CA PHE A 62 37.64 19.30 33.95
C PHE A 62 37.69 17.89 33.36
N SER A 63 36.61 17.12 33.48
CA SER A 63 36.62 15.68 33.15
C SER A 63 35.50 15.21 32.23
N GLY A 64 34.64 16.13 31.77
CA GLY A 64 33.49 15.82 30.94
C GLY A 64 32.32 15.24 31.72
N PRO A 65 31.24 14.88 31.00
CA PRO A 65 30.03 14.31 31.59
C PRO A 65 30.33 12.96 32.26
N SER A 66 29.79 12.75 33.45
CA SER A 66 29.87 11.47 34.15
C SER A 66 28.66 11.27 35.07
N LEU A 67 28.42 10.03 35.49
CA LEU A 67 27.38 9.69 36.46
C LEU A 67 27.53 10.45 37.79
N GLU A 68 28.77 10.75 38.20
CA GLU A 68 29.08 11.51 39.40
C GLU A 68 28.67 12.98 39.26
N VAL A 69 28.99 13.58 38.10
CA VAL A 69 28.60 14.96 37.76
C VAL A 69 27.08 15.10 37.68
N ALA A 70 26.39 14.11 37.11
CA ALA A 70 24.93 14.07 37.07
C ALA A 70 24.30 14.09 38.47
N ARG A 71 24.83 13.28 39.41
CA ARG A 71 24.37 13.26 40.81
C ARG A 71 24.59 14.62 41.50
N LEU A 72 25.73 15.26 41.25
CA LEU A 72 26.04 16.57 41.80
C LEU A 72 25.10 17.66 41.27
N PHE A 73 24.79 17.67 39.98
CA PHE A 73 23.81 18.60 39.41
C PHE A 73 22.40 18.36 39.95
N HIS A 74 22.02 17.10 40.18
CA HIS A 74 20.75 16.74 40.80
C HIS A 74 20.68 17.26 42.25
N ALA A 75 21.71 17.02 43.06
CA ALA A 75 21.82 17.57 44.42
C ALA A 75 21.88 19.11 44.44
N GLY A 76 22.46 19.71 43.40
CA GLY A 76 22.50 21.15 43.16
C GLY A 76 21.16 21.78 42.75
N GLY A 77 20.10 20.98 42.55
CA GLY A 77 18.79 21.46 42.14
C GLY A 77 18.73 21.94 40.68
N SER A 78 19.65 21.46 39.83
CA SER A 78 19.69 21.75 38.39
C SER A 78 19.36 20.49 37.57
N PRO A 79 18.07 20.06 37.53
CA PRO A 79 17.69 18.81 36.87
C PRO A 79 18.02 18.80 35.37
N SER A 80 17.97 19.94 34.70
CA SER A 80 18.28 20.04 33.26
C SER A 80 19.72 19.65 32.94
N GLU A 81 20.70 20.11 33.74
CA GLU A 81 22.12 19.78 33.55
C GLU A 81 22.43 18.35 34.00
N ALA A 82 21.74 17.85 35.03
CA ALA A 82 21.83 16.46 35.44
C ALA A 82 21.37 15.51 34.33
N VAL A 83 20.23 15.81 33.70
CA VAL A 83 19.68 15.03 32.56
C VAL A 83 20.64 15.02 31.38
N LYS A 84 21.19 16.17 30.97
CA LYS A 84 22.19 16.24 29.88
C LYS A 84 23.40 15.34 30.17
N CYS A 85 23.89 15.33 31.42
CA CYS A 85 24.99 14.47 31.81
C CYS A 85 24.62 12.98 31.78
N LEU A 86 23.42 12.61 32.21
CA LEU A 86 22.93 11.22 32.16
C LEU A 86 22.74 10.72 30.73
N VAL A 87 22.19 11.56 29.84
CA VAL A 87 22.06 11.28 28.41
C VAL A 87 23.43 11.05 27.77
N ALA A 88 24.42 11.90 28.08
CA ALA A 88 25.79 11.72 27.59
C ALA A 88 26.47 10.43 28.11
N CYS A 89 26.00 9.88 29.23
CA CYS A 89 26.48 8.61 29.79
C CYS A 89 25.64 7.39 29.34
N GLU A 90 24.68 7.57 28.43
CA GLU A 90 23.77 6.51 27.96
C GLU A 90 22.92 5.86 29.07
N GLU A 91 22.67 6.59 30.16
CA GLU A 91 21.94 6.11 31.34
C GLU A 91 20.48 6.59 31.30
N TRP A 92 19.74 6.02 30.35
CA TRP A 92 18.38 6.44 29.96
C TRP A 92 17.34 6.27 31.08
N ALA A 93 17.40 5.17 31.83
CA ALA A 93 16.44 4.91 32.91
C ALA A 93 16.52 5.99 34.02
N LYS A 94 17.74 6.31 34.47
CA LYS A 94 17.97 7.36 35.46
C LYS A 94 17.66 8.75 34.89
N ALA A 95 17.94 8.99 33.61
CA ALA A 95 17.60 10.25 32.96
C ALA A 95 16.08 10.50 32.96
N ARG A 96 15.28 9.47 32.67
CA ARG A 96 13.80 9.54 32.75
C ARG A 96 13.31 9.79 34.17
N GLU A 97 13.90 9.14 35.16
CA GLU A 97 13.54 9.36 36.57
C GLU A 97 13.82 10.81 37.01
N VAL A 98 14.98 11.37 36.64
CA VAL A 98 15.33 12.76 36.99
C VAL A 98 14.52 13.78 36.19
N ALA A 99 14.15 13.45 34.96
CA ALA A 99 13.25 14.27 34.13
C ALA A 99 11.78 14.18 34.58
N ALA A 100 11.41 13.20 35.42
CA ALA A 100 10.04 13.01 35.87
C ALA A 100 9.51 14.27 36.56
N GLY A 101 8.44 14.84 36.01
CA GLY A 101 7.81 16.07 36.50
C GLY A 101 8.11 17.33 35.68
N VAL A 102 9.00 17.28 34.68
CA VAL A 102 9.22 18.38 33.73
C VAL A 102 9.04 17.85 32.29
N PRO A 103 7.90 18.12 31.62
CA PRO A 103 7.61 17.60 30.29
C PRO A 103 8.70 17.88 29.24
N ASP A 104 9.29 19.08 29.28
CA ASP A 104 10.36 19.49 28.34
C ASP A 104 11.66 18.67 28.50
N LEU A 105 11.95 18.20 29.72
CA LEU A 105 13.12 17.34 29.95
C LEU A 105 12.84 15.89 29.56
N VAL A 106 11.60 15.43 29.73
CA VAL A 106 11.19 14.08 29.28
C VAL A 106 11.29 14.00 27.76
N SER A 107 10.75 14.98 27.02
CA SER A 107 10.85 15.01 25.56
C SER A 107 12.29 15.08 25.08
N PHE A 108 13.16 15.85 25.76
CA PHE A 108 14.59 15.88 25.46
C PHE A 108 15.28 14.51 25.64
N VAL A 109 14.97 13.77 26.72
CA VAL A 109 15.54 12.43 26.95
C VAL A 109 15.07 11.43 25.90
N GLU A 110 13.78 11.42 25.56
CA GLU A 110 13.25 10.51 24.55
C GLU A 110 13.81 10.82 23.16
N GLU A 111 13.94 12.10 22.78
CA GLU A 111 14.55 12.50 21.52
C GLU A 111 16.04 12.14 21.45
N ALA A 112 16.78 12.37 22.53
CA ALA A 112 18.21 11.99 22.58
C ALA A 112 18.40 10.46 22.56
N HIS A 113 17.52 9.70 23.22
CA HIS A 113 17.52 8.24 23.17
C HIS A 113 17.24 7.75 21.76
N ARG A 114 16.20 8.31 21.11
CA ARG A 114 15.86 8.02 19.71
C ARG A 114 17.04 8.30 18.77
N GLN A 115 17.66 9.47 18.87
CA GLN A 115 18.83 9.82 18.04
C GLN A 115 20.01 8.87 18.26
N LYS A 116 20.24 8.43 19.51
CA LYS A 116 21.26 7.42 19.77
C LYS A 116 20.93 6.12 19.06
N LEU A 117 19.70 5.62 19.18
CA LEU A 117 19.26 4.38 18.54
C LEU A 117 19.34 4.45 17.00
N ILE A 118 19.01 5.61 16.41
CA ILE A 118 19.20 5.88 14.98
C ILE A 118 20.69 5.78 14.62
N SER A 119 21.58 6.42 15.40
CA SER A 119 23.02 6.39 15.15
C SER A 119 23.65 5.00 15.31
N SER A 120 23.11 4.17 16.22
CA SER A 120 23.58 2.80 16.46
C SER A 120 22.90 1.76 15.57
N ARG A 121 21.94 2.17 14.72
CA ARG A 121 21.15 1.29 13.83
C ARG A 121 20.42 0.17 14.59
N ASP A 122 19.95 0.46 15.80
CA ASP A 122 19.21 -0.52 16.59
C ASP A 122 17.73 -0.53 16.20
N LEU A 123 17.43 -1.25 15.12
CA LEU A 123 16.08 -1.38 14.58
C LEU A 123 15.11 -2.03 15.58
N GLU A 124 15.58 -2.98 16.38
CA GLU A 124 14.75 -3.72 17.32
C GLU A 124 14.28 -2.82 18.46
N ALA A 125 15.18 -2.02 19.03
CA ALA A 125 14.83 -1.04 20.04
C ALA A 125 13.93 0.07 19.50
N LEU A 126 14.17 0.56 18.27
CA LEU A 126 13.30 1.57 17.63
C LEU A 126 11.88 1.05 17.41
N LEU A 127 11.74 -0.19 16.92
CA LEU A 127 10.44 -0.84 16.72
C LEU A 127 9.72 -1.10 18.06
N ALA A 128 10.46 -1.46 19.12
CA ALA A 128 9.90 -1.63 20.46
C ALA A 128 9.37 -0.31 21.05
N LEU A 129 9.98 0.82 20.69
CA LEU A 129 9.48 2.16 21.03
C LEU A 129 8.29 2.61 20.17
N GLY A 130 7.94 1.84 19.13
CA GLY A 130 6.91 2.22 18.17
C GLY A 130 7.33 3.31 17.18
N ASP A 131 8.63 3.58 17.03
CA ASP A 131 9.14 4.59 16.09
C ASP A 131 9.33 4.00 14.70
N THR A 132 8.21 3.80 14.01
CA THR A 132 8.15 3.36 12.61
C THR A 132 8.74 4.39 11.64
N SER A 133 8.60 5.69 11.94
CA SER A 133 9.13 6.79 11.12
C SER A 133 10.65 6.74 10.95
N SER A 134 11.39 6.67 12.05
CA SER A 134 12.85 6.60 11.97
C SER A 134 13.33 5.31 11.29
N VAL A 135 12.61 4.21 11.54
CA VAL A 135 12.92 2.91 10.94
C VAL A 135 12.72 2.92 9.42
N THR A 136 11.66 3.55 8.91
CA THR A 136 11.39 3.65 7.47
C THR A 136 12.37 4.60 6.78
N GLU A 137 12.79 5.69 7.42
CA GLU A 137 13.85 6.58 6.91
C GLU A 137 15.21 5.86 6.80
N ILE A 138 15.58 5.10 7.84
CA ILE A 138 16.79 4.27 7.82
C ILE A 138 16.72 3.26 6.68
N ALA A 139 15.59 2.55 6.56
CA ALA A 139 15.35 1.57 5.51
C ALA A 139 15.45 2.18 4.10
N ALA A 140 14.89 3.38 3.90
CA ALA A 140 14.95 4.13 2.67
C ALA A 140 16.40 4.51 2.30
N SER A 141 17.17 5.01 3.28
CA SER A 141 18.56 5.45 3.06
C SER A 141 19.51 4.32 2.70
N GLU A 142 19.27 3.11 3.23
CA GLU A 142 20.16 1.95 3.04
C GLU A 142 19.64 0.96 1.99
N GLY A 143 18.39 1.12 1.53
CA GLY A 143 17.71 0.15 0.67
C GLY A 143 17.40 -1.18 1.37
N ALA A 144 17.48 -1.26 2.70
CA ALA A 144 17.41 -2.48 3.49
C ALA A 144 15.98 -2.85 3.95
N TRP A 145 14.95 -2.41 3.21
CA TRP A 145 13.53 -2.58 3.55
C TRP A 145 13.10 -4.00 3.90
N LYS A 146 13.55 -4.99 3.13
CA LYS A 146 13.20 -6.40 3.36
C LYS A 146 13.69 -6.91 4.72
N ASN A 147 14.91 -6.52 5.12
CA ASN A 147 15.46 -6.90 6.43
C ASN A 147 14.65 -6.26 7.56
N VAL A 148 14.29 -4.98 7.41
CA VAL A 148 13.47 -4.25 8.38
C VAL A 148 12.10 -4.90 8.56
N LEU A 149 11.43 -5.28 7.47
CA LEU A 149 10.14 -5.99 7.52
C LEU A 149 10.25 -7.35 8.21
N LEU A 150 11.33 -8.11 7.98
CA LEU A 150 11.55 -9.39 8.68
C LEU A 150 11.77 -9.21 10.18
N VAL A 151 12.53 -8.19 10.58
CA VAL A 151 12.74 -7.86 12.00
C VAL A 151 11.43 -7.41 12.64
N ALA A 152 10.67 -6.54 11.96
CA ALA A 152 9.36 -6.10 12.43
C ALA A 152 8.38 -7.27 12.56
N GLN A 153 8.31 -8.18 11.60
CA GLN A 153 7.43 -9.35 11.66
C GLN A 153 7.73 -10.26 12.86
N LYS A 154 8.99 -10.36 13.27
CA LYS A 154 9.40 -11.19 14.41
C LYS A 154 9.16 -10.50 15.76
N ASN A 155 9.52 -9.23 15.86
CA ASN A 155 9.66 -8.54 17.15
C ASN A 155 8.52 -7.54 17.43
N ALA A 156 7.88 -7.00 16.38
CA ALA A 156 6.81 -6.02 16.47
C ALA A 156 5.79 -6.17 15.32
N PRO A 157 5.03 -7.28 15.24
CA PRO A 157 4.13 -7.55 14.11
C PRO A 157 3.12 -6.43 13.82
N GLN A 158 2.74 -5.67 14.84
CA GLN A 158 1.82 -4.55 14.76
C GLN A 158 2.33 -3.35 13.93
N THR A 159 3.64 -3.24 13.72
CA THR A 159 4.25 -2.14 12.94
C THR A 159 4.48 -2.53 11.47
N VAL A 160 4.38 -3.82 11.13
CA VAL A 160 4.54 -4.34 9.76
C VAL A 160 3.65 -3.62 8.74
N PRO A 161 2.34 -3.37 8.99
CA PRO A 161 1.48 -2.71 8.02
C PRO A 161 1.99 -1.32 7.60
N GLU A 162 2.45 -0.53 8.57
CA GLU A 162 2.91 0.84 8.34
C GLU A 162 4.23 0.87 7.57
N ILE A 163 5.17 -0.02 7.93
CA ILE A 163 6.47 -0.16 7.24
C ILE A 163 6.26 -0.70 5.82
N LEU A 164 5.37 -1.68 5.66
CA LEU A 164 5.02 -2.26 4.36
C LEU A 164 4.40 -1.20 3.45
N ASN A 165 3.51 -0.36 4.02
CA ASN A 165 2.90 0.75 3.31
C ASN A 165 3.95 1.73 2.80
N ALA A 166 4.84 2.20 3.68
CA ALA A 166 5.92 3.10 3.30
C ALA A 166 6.80 2.52 2.17
N TYR A 167 7.21 1.26 2.30
CA TYR A 167 8.08 0.61 1.30
C TYR A 167 7.40 0.48 -0.07
N CYS A 168 6.15 -0.01 -0.10
CA CYS A 168 5.43 -0.17 -1.36
C CYS A 168 5.14 1.18 -2.02
N THR A 169 4.81 2.22 -1.25
CA THR A 169 4.63 3.58 -1.77
C THR A 169 5.93 4.11 -2.40
N THR A 170 7.08 3.86 -1.79
CA THR A 170 8.39 4.20 -2.40
C THR A 170 8.60 3.43 -3.71
N LEU A 171 8.33 2.12 -3.75
CA LEU A 171 8.46 1.32 -4.96
C LEU A 171 7.51 1.77 -6.08
N LEU A 172 6.28 2.14 -5.75
CA LEU A 172 5.32 2.69 -6.72
C LEU A 172 5.80 4.04 -7.27
N GLY A 173 6.34 4.91 -6.42
CA GLY A 173 6.93 6.18 -6.85
C GLY A 173 8.16 6.02 -7.77
N GLU A 174 8.89 4.91 -7.64
CA GLU A 174 10.01 4.53 -8.49
C GLU A 174 9.59 3.81 -9.80
N GLY A 175 8.30 3.51 -9.99
CA GLY A 175 7.83 2.72 -11.13
C GLY A 175 8.25 1.24 -11.06
N ARG A 176 8.35 0.68 -9.84
CA ARG A 176 8.72 -0.71 -9.55
C ARG A 176 7.50 -1.46 -8.99
N GLU A 177 6.41 -1.45 -9.74
CA GLU A 177 5.11 -2.00 -9.34
C GLU A 177 5.16 -3.51 -9.10
N GLU A 178 5.94 -4.23 -9.92
CA GLU A 178 6.11 -5.67 -9.78
C GLU A 178 6.75 -6.01 -8.43
N GLU A 179 7.82 -5.30 -8.06
CA GLU A 179 8.48 -5.50 -6.78
C GLU A 179 7.57 -5.09 -5.60
N ALA A 180 6.79 -4.01 -5.76
CA ALA A 180 5.82 -3.59 -4.75
C ALA A 180 4.78 -4.69 -4.51
N ALA A 181 4.27 -5.30 -5.57
CA ALA A 181 3.32 -6.40 -5.48
C ALA A 181 3.96 -7.65 -4.84
N ASP A 182 5.15 -8.05 -5.26
CA ASP A 182 5.87 -9.20 -4.68
C ASP A 182 6.12 -9.04 -3.17
N VAL A 183 6.55 -7.85 -2.76
CA VAL A 183 6.77 -7.53 -1.34
C VAL A 183 5.45 -7.54 -0.59
N PHE A 184 4.42 -6.89 -1.12
CA PHE A 184 3.10 -6.86 -0.49
C PHE A 184 2.62 -8.29 -0.20
N LEU A 185 2.70 -9.19 -1.19
CA LEU A 185 2.34 -10.60 -1.09
C LEU A 185 3.07 -11.39 -0.01
N GLN A 186 4.33 -11.06 0.26
CA GLN A 186 5.12 -11.75 1.29
C GLN A 186 4.67 -11.41 2.71
N PHE A 187 4.10 -10.22 2.91
CA PHE A 187 3.78 -9.67 4.24
C PHE A 187 2.27 -9.48 4.48
N THR A 188 1.40 -10.00 3.60
CA THR A 188 -0.06 -9.81 3.68
C THR A 188 -0.80 -10.55 4.78
N ASN A 189 -0.13 -11.35 5.60
CA ASN A 189 -0.80 -12.11 6.67
C ASN A 189 -1.22 -11.24 7.87
N SER A 190 -1.13 -9.90 7.77
CA SER A 190 -1.43 -8.94 8.85
C SER A 190 -2.30 -7.75 8.40
N LEU A 191 -3.19 -7.96 7.43
CA LEU A 191 -3.99 -6.92 6.75
C LEU A 191 -5.33 -6.55 7.44
N ASP A 192 -5.29 -6.22 8.73
CA ASP A 192 -6.50 -5.76 9.44
C ASP A 192 -6.69 -4.22 9.39
N ARG A 193 -5.76 -3.48 8.77
CA ARG A 193 -5.78 -2.00 8.72
C ARG A 193 -6.23 -1.46 7.35
N GLU A 194 -7.06 -0.42 7.37
CA GLU A 194 -7.56 0.29 6.18
C GLU A 194 -6.45 0.79 5.24
N GLU A 195 -5.34 1.27 5.80
CA GLU A 195 -4.21 1.81 5.04
C GLU A 195 -3.58 0.76 4.10
N SER A 196 -3.48 -0.48 4.57
CA SER A 196 -2.96 -1.58 3.75
C SER A 196 -3.95 -2.05 2.69
N LEU A 197 -5.25 -1.80 2.89
CA LEU A 197 -6.28 -2.06 1.88
C LEU A 197 -6.24 -1.01 0.77
N ALA A 198 -6.05 0.26 1.12
CA ALA A 198 -5.85 1.33 0.16
C ALA A 198 -4.62 1.06 -0.73
N LEU A 199 -3.50 0.67 -0.11
CA LEU A 199 -2.29 0.28 -0.84
C LEU A 199 -2.53 -0.93 -1.75
N CYS A 200 -3.25 -1.96 -1.30
CA CYS A 200 -3.59 -3.11 -2.15
C CYS A 200 -4.35 -2.65 -3.41
N GLY A 201 -5.28 -1.72 -3.28
CA GLY A 201 -5.99 -1.10 -4.39
C GLY A 201 -5.09 -0.28 -5.32
N GLU A 202 -4.11 0.44 -4.77
CA GLU A 202 -3.10 1.17 -5.54
C GLU A 202 -2.18 0.24 -6.34
N ILE A 203 -1.64 -0.80 -5.70
CA ILE A 203 -0.81 -1.81 -6.36
C ILE A 203 -1.62 -2.49 -7.48
N ALA A 204 -2.88 -2.87 -7.21
CA ALA A 204 -3.74 -3.48 -8.21
C ALA A 204 -3.94 -2.56 -9.44
N ARG A 205 -4.30 -1.29 -9.22
CA ARG A 205 -4.47 -0.31 -10.32
C ARG A 205 -3.18 -0.06 -11.08
N SER A 206 -2.05 0.01 -10.40
CA SER A 206 -0.76 0.15 -11.06
C SER A 206 -0.48 -1.04 -11.96
N LEU A 207 -0.66 -2.27 -11.47
CA LEU A 207 -0.51 -3.49 -12.28
C LEU A 207 -1.48 -3.58 -13.47
N PHE A 208 -2.64 -2.93 -13.41
CA PHE A 208 -3.55 -2.83 -14.55
C PHE A 208 -3.06 -1.85 -15.63
N ALA A 209 -2.16 -0.94 -15.29
CA ALA A 209 -1.63 0.09 -16.19
C ALA A 209 -0.23 -0.22 -16.75
N VAL A 210 0.56 -1.07 -16.10
CA VAL A 210 1.94 -1.40 -16.53
C VAL A 210 1.96 -2.37 -17.70
N GLN A 211 2.77 -2.04 -18.72
CA GLN A 211 3.18 -2.94 -19.80
C GLN A 211 4.31 -3.87 -19.32
N ALA A 212 3.98 -4.69 -18.32
CA ALA A 212 4.88 -5.66 -17.70
C ALA A 212 5.12 -6.88 -18.62
N LYS A 213 6.17 -7.66 -18.33
CA LYS A 213 6.31 -8.99 -18.93
C LYS A 213 5.09 -9.84 -18.53
N ALA A 214 4.50 -10.54 -19.50
CA ALA A 214 3.22 -11.21 -19.34
C ALA A 214 3.20 -12.27 -18.20
N GLU A 215 4.32 -12.95 -17.95
CA GLU A 215 4.43 -14.01 -16.93
C GLU A 215 4.43 -13.45 -15.51
N ASP A 216 5.18 -12.38 -15.27
CA ASP A 216 5.29 -11.74 -13.96
C ASP A 216 3.97 -11.05 -13.62
N ARG A 217 3.38 -10.30 -14.55
CA ARG A 217 2.05 -9.68 -14.37
C ARG A 217 0.99 -10.69 -13.93
N ARG A 218 0.94 -11.87 -14.57
CA ARG A 218 -0.04 -12.91 -14.26
C ARG A 218 0.10 -13.43 -12.82
N ARG A 219 1.33 -13.65 -12.35
CA ARG A 219 1.60 -14.12 -10.99
C ARG A 219 1.13 -13.11 -9.95
N HIS A 220 1.45 -11.84 -10.16
CA HIS A 220 1.03 -10.76 -9.26
C HIS A 220 -0.49 -10.58 -9.24
N LEU A 221 -1.14 -10.52 -10.40
CA LEU A 221 -2.60 -10.42 -10.52
C LEU A 221 -3.32 -11.58 -9.82
N LEU A 222 -2.81 -12.81 -9.95
CA LEU A 222 -3.39 -13.97 -9.27
C LEU A 222 -3.34 -13.82 -7.75
N SER A 223 -2.24 -13.28 -7.25
CA SER A 223 -1.99 -13.19 -5.82
C SER A 223 -2.78 -12.02 -5.21
N VAL A 224 -2.81 -10.86 -5.88
CA VAL A 224 -3.71 -9.74 -5.54
C VAL A 224 -5.17 -10.18 -5.55
N LYS A 225 -5.61 -10.93 -6.57
CA LYS A 225 -6.96 -11.50 -6.60
C LYS A 225 -7.26 -12.37 -5.38
N ARG A 226 -6.33 -13.26 -4.97
CA ARG A 226 -6.52 -14.13 -3.80
C ARG A 226 -6.67 -13.31 -2.51
N LEU A 227 -5.86 -12.27 -2.35
CA LEU A 227 -5.95 -11.35 -1.21
C LEU A 227 -7.28 -10.60 -1.16
N LEU A 228 -7.64 -9.95 -2.27
CA LEU A 228 -8.90 -9.21 -2.37
C LEU A 228 -10.10 -10.12 -2.10
N ARG A 229 -10.05 -11.37 -2.59
CA ARG A 229 -11.10 -12.37 -2.33
C ARG A 229 -11.17 -12.77 -0.85
N MET A 230 -10.03 -12.98 -0.19
CA MET A 230 -9.98 -13.28 1.25
C MET A 230 -10.58 -12.14 2.07
N ARG A 231 -10.22 -10.89 1.76
CA ARG A 231 -10.73 -9.70 2.47
C ARG A 231 -12.25 -9.55 2.31
N VAL A 232 -12.74 -9.56 1.07
CA VAL A 232 -14.18 -9.45 0.78
C VAL A 232 -14.99 -10.60 1.40
N SER A 233 -14.35 -11.76 1.63
CA SER A 233 -14.98 -12.88 2.35
C SER A 233 -15.02 -12.66 3.87
N ALA A 234 -13.95 -12.10 4.46
CA ALA A 234 -13.85 -11.86 5.90
C ALA A 234 -14.87 -10.83 6.44
N GLU A 235 -15.17 -9.79 5.66
CA GLU A 235 -16.18 -8.76 6.00
C GLU A 235 -17.60 -9.32 6.11
N ARG A 236 -17.87 -10.48 5.50
CA ARG A 236 -19.18 -11.13 5.56
C ARG A 236 -19.38 -11.99 6.80
N GLY A 237 -18.38 -12.09 7.69
CA GLY A 237 -18.50 -12.82 8.96
C GLY A 237 -18.51 -14.35 8.83
N ASP A 238 -18.20 -14.90 7.66
CA ASP A 238 -18.17 -16.35 7.46
C ASP A 238 -16.84 -16.94 7.93
N ASN A 239 -16.84 -17.58 9.10
CA ASN A 239 -15.74 -18.41 9.63
C ASN A 239 -15.51 -19.72 8.83
N LYS A 240 -15.88 -19.77 7.54
CA LYS A 240 -15.61 -20.89 6.63
C LYS A 240 -14.88 -20.39 5.37
N PRO A 241 -13.81 -21.07 4.90
CA PRO A 241 -13.21 -20.78 3.59
C PRO A 241 -14.23 -21.09 2.46
N PRO A 242 -14.22 -20.38 1.32
CA PRO A 242 -15.28 -19.45 0.98
C PRO A 242 -16.25 -19.98 -0.07
N GLU A 243 -17.55 -19.91 0.23
CA GLU A 243 -18.65 -19.88 -0.74
C GLU A 243 -18.83 -18.48 -1.37
N LEU A 244 -17.80 -17.60 -1.34
CA LEU A 244 -17.89 -16.31 -2.02
C LEU A 244 -17.97 -16.56 -3.53
N CYS A 245 -19.16 -16.39 -4.10
CA CYS A 245 -19.40 -16.49 -5.53
C CYS A 245 -19.23 -15.13 -6.20
N ILE A 246 -18.88 -15.11 -7.48
CA ILE A 246 -18.71 -13.84 -8.21
C ILE A 246 -20.00 -13.02 -8.26
N GLY A 247 -21.16 -13.67 -8.40
CA GLY A 247 -22.46 -13.01 -8.39
C GLY A 247 -22.74 -12.28 -7.08
N ALA A 248 -22.27 -12.83 -5.95
CA ALA A 248 -22.39 -12.18 -4.66
C ALA A 248 -21.51 -10.94 -4.53
N VAL A 249 -20.41 -10.83 -5.29
CA VAL A 249 -19.57 -9.62 -5.34
C VAL A 249 -20.15 -8.59 -6.31
N ALA A 250 -20.53 -9.04 -7.51
CA ALA A 250 -20.99 -8.16 -8.59
C ALA A 250 -22.39 -7.57 -8.34
N ASN A 251 -23.28 -8.33 -7.70
CA ASN A 251 -24.68 -7.93 -7.47
C ASN A 251 -24.96 -7.52 -6.02
N ALA A 252 -23.95 -7.46 -5.16
CA ALA A 252 -24.13 -6.92 -3.81
C ALA A 252 -24.54 -5.45 -3.89
N ALA A 253 -25.33 -5.02 -2.89
CA ALA A 253 -25.59 -3.60 -2.69
C ALA A 253 -24.26 -2.83 -2.66
N GLU A 254 -24.25 -1.64 -3.27
CA GLU A 254 -23.07 -0.79 -3.24
C GLU A 254 -22.68 -0.53 -1.78
N PRO A 255 -21.41 -0.75 -1.39
CA PRO A 255 -20.92 -0.40 -0.07
C PRO A 255 -21.12 1.08 0.24
N THR A 256 -21.28 1.39 1.52
CA THR A 256 -21.25 2.77 2.00
C THR A 256 -19.83 3.36 1.95
N GLU A 257 -18.81 2.51 2.13
CA GLU A 257 -17.40 2.91 2.14
C GLU A 257 -16.79 2.82 0.74
N GLU A 258 -16.18 3.91 0.26
CA GLU A 258 -15.59 3.99 -1.08
C GLU A 258 -14.41 3.02 -1.26
N ILE A 259 -13.64 2.77 -0.19
CA ILE A 259 -12.54 1.80 -0.20
C ILE A 259 -13.09 0.40 -0.52
N GLU A 260 -14.18 -0.02 0.12
CA GLU A 260 -14.79 -1.33 -0.15
C GLU A 260 -15.33 -1.42 -1.59
N LYS A 261 -15.95 -0.35 -2.09
CA LYS A 261 -16.41 -0.25 -3.48
C LYS A 261 -15.24 -0.43 -4.45
N GLN A 262 -14.11 0.23 -4.17
CA GLN A 262 -12.89 0.13 -4.97
C GLN A 262 -12.28 -1.28 -4.91
N MET A 263 -12.21 -1.91 -3.74
CA MET A 263 -11.68 -3.27 -3.58
C MET A 263 -12.49 -4.31 -4.36
N ARG A 264 -13.83 -4.22 -4.31
CA ARG A 264 -14.71 -5.11 -5.08
C ARG A 264 -14.48 -4.96 -6.59
N LYS A 265 -14.34 -3.73 -7.09
CA LYS A 265 -14.00 -3.49 -8.51
C LYS A 265 -12.62 -4.05 -8.85
N CYS A 266 -11.60 -3.78 -8.05
CA CYS A 266 -10.24 -4.31 -8.26
C CYS A 266 -10.23 -5.84 -8.30
N LEU A 267 -11.05 -6.50 -7.47
CA LEU A 267 -11.20 -7.97 -7.47
C LEU A 267 -11.78 -8.47 -8.80
N LEU A 268 -12.85 -7.84 -9.28
CA LEU A 268 -13.49 -8.21 -10.55
C LEU A 268 -12.57 -7.95 -11.75
N VAL A 269 -11.89 -6.80 -11.78
CA VAL A 269 -10.91 -6.45 -12.81
C VAL A 269 -9.76 -7.45 -12.83
N SER A 270 -9.13 -7.71 -11.67
CA SER A 270 -8.04 -8.69 -11.55
C SER A 270 -8.47 -10.06 -12.04
N HIS A 271 -9.68 -10.48 -11.69
CA HIS A 271 -10.24 -11.75 -12.15
C HIS A 271 -10.41 -11.82 -13.66
N TYR A 272 -11.06 -10.84 -14.28
CA TYR A 272 -11.31 -10.88 -15.72
C TYR A 272 -10.05 -10.63 -16.56
N LEU A 273 -9.08 -9.87 -16.07
CA LEU A 273 -7.76 -9.76 -16.70
C LEU A 273 -7.03 -11.12 -16.72
N LEU A 274 -7.06 -11.87 -15.61
CA LEU A 274 -6.48 -13.23 -15.55
C LEU A 274 -7.19 -14.22 -16.48
N VAL A 275 -8.52 -14.13 -16.56
CA VAL A 275 -9.30 -14.95 -17.51
C VAL A 275 -8.94 -14.57 -18.93
N LEU A 276 -8.91 -13.28 -19.26
CA LEU A 276 -8.57 -12.77 -20.58
C LEU A 276 -7.17 -13.24 -21.03
N ASP A 277 -6.16 -13.06 -20.17
CA ASP A 277 -4.80 -13.53 -20.43
C ASP A 277 -4.76 -15.06 -20.66
N THR A 278 -5.63 -15.82 -19.99
CA THR A 278 -5.70 -17.27 -20.22
C THR A 278 -6.34 -17.62 -21.56
N VAL A 279 -7.49 -17.01 -21.90
CA VAL A 279 -8.25 -17.35 -23.12
C VAL A 279 -7.62 -16.77 -24.39
N GLU A 280 -6.92 -15.64 -24.32
CA GLU A 280 -6.21 -15.07 -25.48
C GLU A 280 -5.03 -15.93 -25.92
N ASN A 281 -4.26 -16.44 -24.95
CA ASN A 281 -3.14 -17.35 -25.20
C ASN A 281 -3.58 -18.67 -25.85
N HIS A 282 -4.88 -19.01 -25.79
CA HIS A 282 -5.48 -20.21 -26.39
C HIS A 282 -6.54 -19.84 -27.44
N SER A 283 -6.47 -18.64 -28.03
CA SER A 283 -7.45 -18.15 -28.99
C SER A 283 -7.58 -19.03 -30.24
N GLN A 284 -6.54 -19.77 -30.61
CA GLN A 284 -6.54 -20.73 -31.73
C GLN A 284 -7.32 -22.03 -31.43
N GLU A 285 -7.69 -22.28 -30.17
CA GLU A 285 -8.41 -23.49 -29.73
C GLU A 285 -9.94 -23.28 -29.69
N GLY A 286 -10.45 -22.27 -30.40
CA GLY A 286 -11.89 -21.95 -30.44
C GLY A 286 -12.38 -21.03 -29.32
N LEU A 287 -11.47 -20.42 -28.54
CA LEU A 287 -11.81 -19.48 -27.47
C LEU A 287 -11.90 -18.01 -27.94
N SER A 288 -11.84 -17.73 -29.24
CA SER A 288 -11.87 -16.37 -29.79
C SER A 288 -13.10 -15.56 -29.36
N GLN A 289 -14.30 -16.18 -29.37
CA GLN A 289 -15.52 -15.53 -28.89
C GLN A 289 -15.49 -15.31 -27.37
N THR A 290 -15.00 -16.28 -26.59
CA THR A 290 -14.88 -16.13 -25.13
C THR A 290 -13.93 -14.98 -24.78
N ALA A 291 -12.79 -14.89 -25.47
CA ALA A 291 -11.86 -13.77 -25.33
C ALA A 291 -12.51 -12.42 -25.67
N ALA A 292 -13.22 -12.34 -26.79
CA ALA A 292 -13.96 -11.14 -27.18
C ALA A 292 -14.99 -10.74 -26.11
N ARG A 293 -15.83 -11.67 -25.62
CA ARG A 293 -16.79 -11.39 -24.54
C ARG A 293 -16.09 -10.89 -23.27
N THR A 294 -15.00 -11.54 -22.85
CA THR A 294 -14.26 -11.14 -21.64
C THR A 294 -13.68 -9.73 -21.79
N ALA A 295 -13.04 -9.40 -22.92
CA ALA A 295 -12.50 -8.06 -23.16
C ALA A 295 -13.60 -6.99 -23.24
N VAL A 296 -14.72 -7.31 -23.87
CA VAL A 296 -15.88 -6.42 -23.97
C VAL A 296 -16.50 -6.16 -22.58
N ALA A 297 -16.64 -7.19 -21.75
CA ALA A 297 -17.15 -7.03 -20.39
C ALA A 297 -16.20 -6.24 -19.46
N LEU A 298 -14.89 -6.30 -19.71
CA LEU A 298 -13.89 -5.51 -19.00
C LEU A 298 -14.06 -4.00 -19.22
N LEU A 299 -14.64 -3.57 -20.35
CA LEU A 299 -14.93 -2.15 -20.62
C LEU A 299 -15.91 -1.53 -19.60
N ARG A 300 -16.71 -2.34 -18.89
CA ARG A 300 -17.51 -1.88 -17.74
C ARG A 300 -16.65 -1.24 -16.65
N TYR A 301 -15.38 -1.64 -16.57
CA TYR A 301 -14.41 -1.15 -15.61
C TYR A 301 -13.34 -0.26 -16.27
N ALA A 302 -13.61 0.31 -17.45
CA ALA A 302 -12.65 1.14 -18.21
C ALA A 302 -12.17 2.41 -17.46
N LYS A 303 -12.81 2.78 -16.34
CA LYS A 303 -12.33 3.80 -15.41
C LYS A 303 -11.18 3.33 -14.51
N GLU A 304 -11.13 2.03 -14.23
CA GLU A 304 -10.18 1.44 -13.28
C GLU A 304 -8.95 0.84 -13.98
N ILE A 305 -9.01 0.66 -15.31
CA ILE A 305 -7.94 0.14 -16.16
C ILE A 305 -7.53 1.17 -17.19
N ARG A 306 -6.40 0.93 -17.85
CA ARG A 306 -5.90 1.78 -18.91
C ARG A 306 -6.86 1.77 -20.12
N SER A 307 -7.54 2.89 -20.35
CA SER A 307 -8.69 2.99 -21.25
C SER A 307 -8.33 2.73 -22.72
N ASP A 308 -7.25 3.34 -23.24
CA ASP A 308 -6.76 3.14 -24.61
C ASP A 308 -6.48 1.66 -24.91
N GLU A 309 -5.73 0.98 -24.04
CA GLU A 309 -5.43 -0.45 -24.17
C GLU A 309 -6.70 -1.29 -24.13
N ALA A 310 -7.62 -1.00 -23.20
CA ALA A 310 -8.86 -1.74 -23.05
C ALA A 310 -9.73 -1.67 -24.32
N PHE A 311 -9.92 -0.47 -24.88
CA PHE A 311 -10.70 -0.27 -26.11
C PHE A 311 -10.00 -0.89 -27.33
N TYR A 312 -8.68 -0.73 -27.45
CA TYR A 312 -7.91 -1.36 -28.52
C TYR A 312 -8.05 -2.89 -28.48
N ARG A 313 -7.83 -3.50 -27.30
CA ARG A 313 -7.86 -4.94 -27.09
C ARG A 313 -9.26 -5.53 -27.33
N ALA A 314 -10.31 -4.85 -26.85
CA ALA A 314 -11.69 -5.22 -27.14
C ALA A 314 -11.96 -5.21 -28.65
N GLY A 315 -11.59 -4.14 -29.36
CA GLY A 315 -11.78 -4.05 -30.81
C GLY A 315 -11.00 -5.11 -31.58
N GLN A 316 -9.76 -5.40 -31.18
CA GLN A 316 -8.94 -6.43 -31.82
C GLN A 316 -9.56 -7.83 -31.66
N LEU A 317 -10.06 -8.16 -30.48
CA LEU A 317 -10.70 -9.45 -30.22
C LEU A 317 -12.07 -9.56 -30.88
N CYS A 318 -12.87 -8.49 -30.91
CA CYS A 318 -14.10 -8.42 -31.70
C CYS A 318 -13.83 -8.68 -33.19
N LYS A 319 -12.79 -8.05 -33.77
CA LYS A 319 -12.40 -8.27 -35.16
C LYS A 319 -12.05 -9.74 -35.42
N LYS A 320 -11.27 -10.37 -34.53
CA LYS A 320 -10.92 -11.81 -34.60
C LYS A 320 -12.14 -12.73 -34.45
N ALA A 321 -13.15 -12.31 -33.68
CA ALA A 321 -14.40 -13.04 -33.50
C ALA A 321 -15.42 -12.81 -34.64
N GLY A 322 -15.10 -11.96 -35.61
CA GLY A 322 -16.01 -11.60 -36.72
C GLY A 322 -17.07 -10.56 -36.34
N TRP A 323 -16.93 -9.87 -35.20
CA TRP A 323 -17.86 -8.84 -34.73
C TRP A 323 -17.42 -7.46 -35.22
N THR A 324 -17.41 -7.28 -36.54
CA THR A 324 -16.85 -6.08 -37.19
C THR A 324 -17.51 -4.79 -36.73
N GLY A 325 -18.84 -4.77 -36.52
CA GLY A 325 -19.54 -3.58 -36.04
C GLY A 325 -19.09 -3.13 -34.64
N MET A 326 -18.88 -4.08 -33.72
CA MET A 326 -18.33 -3.80 -32.39
C MET A 326 -16.85 -3.43 -32.45
N ALA A 327 -16.08 -4.11 -33.28
CA ALA A 327 -14.67 -3.79 -33.49
C ALA A 327 -14.49 -2.34 -33.97
N PHE A 328 -15.29 -1.93 -34.96
CA PHE A 328 -15.34 -0.56 -35.46
C PHE A 328 -15.74 0.42 -34.36
N PHE A 329 -16.78 0.12 -33.58
CA PHE A 329 -17.21 0.97 -32.46
C PHE A 329 -16.08 1.18 -31.43
N PHE A 330 -15.42 0.12 -30.96
CA PHE A 330 -14.37 0.24 -29.95
C PHE A 330 -13.08 0.87 -30.49
N TRP A 331 -12.71 0.61 -31.75
CA TRP A 331 -11.54 1.22 -32.35
C TRP A 331 -11.73 2.72 -32.64
N ASN A 332 -12.94 3.18 -32.96
CA ASN A 332 -13.22 4.63 -33.00
C ASN A 332 -12.92 5.26 -31.64
N ARG A 333 -13.40 4.66 -30.54
CA ARG A 333 -13.12 5.17 -29.20
C ARG A 333 -11.64 5.09 -28.82
N PHE A 334 -10.95 4.03 -29.22
CA PHE A 334 -9.49 3.96 -29.06
C PHE A 334 -8.78 5.12 -29.78
N LEU A 335 -9.18 5.43 -31.02
CA LEU A 335 -8.62 6.55 -31.78
C LEU A 335 -8.98 7.91 -31.18
N ASP A 336 -10.20 8.10 -30.65
CA ASP A 336 -10.57 9.30 -29.90
C ASP A 336 -9.61 9.53 -28.71
N ILE A 337 -9.23 8.44 -28.01
CA ILE A 337 -8.30 8.51 -26.88
C ILE A 337 -6.87 8.75 -27.38
N ALA A 338 -6.46 8.13 -28.48
CA ALA A 338 -5.14 8.33 -29.08
C ALA A 338 -4.95 9.78 -29.55
N ASP A 339 -5.93 10.35 -30.26
CA ASP A 339 -5.90 11.75 -30.69
C ASP A 339 -5.91 12.69 -29.47
N ALA A 340 -6.66 12.37 -28.41
CA ALA A 340 -6.63 13.15 -27.15
C ALA A 340 -5.26 13.10 -26.45
N ILE A 341 -4.55 11.96 -26.51
CA ILE A 341 -3.17 11.84 -26.00
C ILE A 341 -2.23 12.76 -26.80
N ASP A 342 -2.32 12.74 -28.13
CA ASP A 342 -1.48 13.57 -29.01
C ASP A 342 -1.73 15.07 -28.81
N ASP A 343 -2.98 15.47 -28.60
CA ASP A 343 -3.39 16.86 -28.34
C ASP A 343 -3.13 17.32 -26.90
N GLY A 344 -2.77 16.41 -25.98
CA GLY A 344 -2.69 16.69 -24.54
C GLY A 344 -4.06 17.03 -23.92
N SER A 345 -5.15 16.64 -24.58
CA SER A 345 -6.53 16.84 -24.14
C SER A 345 -6.90 15.81 -23.07
N LYS A 346 -7.63 16.26 -22.05
CA LYS A 346 -8.25 15.37 -21.04
C LYS A 346 -9.71 15.06 -21.34
N SER A 347 -10.28 15.67 -22.37
CA SER A 347 -11.68 15.51 -22.74
C SER A 347 -11.80 14.64 -23.98
N LEU A 348 -12.68 13.64 -23.90
CA LEU A 348 -13.07 12.83 -25.04
C LEU A 348 -14.34 13.38 -25.68
N PRO A 349 -14.55 13.16 -27.00
CA PRO A 349 -15.79 13.52 -27.65
C PRO A 349 -17.00 12.87 -26.96
N SER A 350 -18.02 13.68 -26.70
CA SER A 350 -19.33 13.19 -26.28
C SER A 350 -19.97 12.48 -27.47
N ALA A 351 -19.78 11.17 -27.53
CA ALA A 351 -20.53 10.31 -28.43
C ALA A 351 -21.76 9.82 -27.69
N ASP A 352 -22.89 9.74 -28.38
CA ASP A 352 -24.10 9.10 -27.88
C ASP A 352 -23.79 7.63 -27.61
N PHE A 353 -23.37 7.31 -26.38
CA PHE A 353 -23.33 5.92 -25.96
C PHE A 353 -24.77 5.42 -25.97
N GLU A 354 -25.03 4.44 -26.83
CA GLU A 354 -26.21 3.61 -26.68
C GLU A 354 -26.26 3.09 -25.25
N ILE A 355 -27.46 2.99 -24.68
CA ILE A 355 -27.63 2.68 -23.26
C ILE A 355 -26.87 1.39 -22.90
N SER A 356 -25.73 1.57 -22.23
CA SER A 356 -24.74 0.56 -21.88
C SER A 356 -24.25 0.79 -20.45
N ASP A 357 -23.52 -0.17 -19.90
CA ASP A 357 -22.84 -0.07 -18.62
C ASP A 357 -21.33 0.24 -18.77
N ILE A 358 -20.91 0.71 -19.95
CA ILE A 358 -19.57 1.26 -20.18
C ILE A 358 -19.56 2.68 -19.60
N PRO A 359 -18.51 3.09 -18.86
CA PRO A 359 -18.38 4.45 -18.35
C PRO A 359 -18.52 5.51 -19.44
N SER A 360 -19.09 6.66 -19.09
CA SER A 360 -19.26 7.78 -20.02
C SER A 360 -17.89 8.31 -20.50
N PRO A 361 -17.80 9.00 -21.66
CA PRO A 361 -16.55 9.61 -22.14
C PRO A 361 -15.86 10.48 -21.09
N GLU A 362 -16.66 11.19 -20.28
CA GLU A 362 -16.22 12.14 -19.27
C GLU A 362 -15.66 11.44 -18.03
N ASP A 363 -16.08 10.20 -17.78
CA ASP A 363 -15.59 9.36 -16.68
C ASP A 363 -14.31 8.59 -17.00
N LEU A 364 -13.94 8.51 -18.28
CA LEU A 364 -12.74 7.81 -18.74
C LEU A 364 -11.49 8.68 -18.50
N CYS A 365 -10.44 8.06 -17.99
CA CYS A 365 -9.14 8.71 -17.87
C CYS A 365 -8.38 8.62 -19.20
N VAL A 366 -7.93 9.76 -19.74
CA VAL A 366 -6.99 9.81 -20.88
C VAL A 366 -5.57 9.60 -20.34
N PRO A 367 -4.83 8.57 -20.78
CA PRO A 367 -3.45 8.34 -20.37
C PRO A 367 -2.49 9.47 -20.80
N GLY A 368 -1.31 9.58 -20.17
CA GLY A 368 -0.30 10.59 -20.53
C GLY A 368 0.62 10.22 -21.71
N SER A 369 0.49 9.02 -22.25
CA SER A 369 1.31 8.48 -23.36
C SER A 369 0.52 7.39 -24.07
N HIS A 370 0.95 6.92 -25.26
CA HIS A 370 0.27 5.84 -25.99
C HIS A 370 0.55 4.45 -25.40
N CYS A 371 -0.44 3.55 -25.41
CA CYS A 371 -0.26 2.15 -24.99
C CYS A 371 0.53 1.29 -26.01
N MET A 372 0.78 1.81 -27.21
CA MET A 372 1.38 1.02 -28.28
C MET A 372 2.15 1.90 -29.26
N PRO A 373 3.05 1.33 -30.08
CA PRO A 373 3.80 2.10 -31.07
C PRO A 373 2.87 2.75 -32.11
N SER A 374 3.24 3.95 -32.59
CA SER A 374 2.46 4.72 -33.57
C SER A 374 2.10 3.92 -34.82
N ALA A 375 2.95 2.98 -35.26
CA ALA A 375 2.66 2.12 -36.41
C ALA A 375 1.35 1.32 -36.26
N LYS A 376 1.05 0.83 -35.05
CA LYS A 376 -0.21 0.09 -34.79
C LYS A 376 -1.42 1.02 -34.65
N VAL A 377 -1.19 2.24 -34.16
CA VAL A 377 -2.22 3.28 -34.11
C VAL A 377 -2.66 3.61 -35.54
N GLU A 378 -1.69 3.83 -36.43
CA GLU A 378 -1.96 4.11 -37.85
C GLU A 378 -2.58 2.91 -38.59
N GLU A 379 -2.13 1.67 -38.33
CA GLU A 379 -2.80 0.46 -38.86
C GLU A 379 -4.29 0.41 -38.44
N THR A 380 -4.58 0.78 -37.19
CA THR A 380 -5.95 0.85 -36.68
C THR A 380 -6.74 1.96 -37.36
N ARG A 381 -6.12 3.14 -37.54
CA ARG A 381 -6.69 4.30 -38.26
C ARG A 381 -7.04 3.93 -39.70
N GLU A 382 -6.14 3.28 -40.43
CA GLU A 382 -6.39 2.79 -41.80
C GLU A 382 -7.56 1.78 -41.85
N CYS A 383 -7.63 0.85 -40.90
CA CYS A 383 -8.71 -0.12 -40.85
C CYS A 383 -10.08 0.53 -40.58
N VAL A 384 -10.12 1.50 -39.67
CA VAL A 384 -11.33 2.28 -39.35
C VAL A 384 -11.77 3.13 -40.54
N LEU A 385 -10.83 3.74 -41.27
CA LEU A 385 -11.11 4.49 -42.50
C LEU A 385 -11.69 3.58 -43.59
N ALA A 386 -11.13 2.37 -43.77
CA ALA A 386 -11.65 1.40 -44.72
C ALA A 386 -13.11 1.00 -44.39
N TRP A 387 -13.42 0.74 -43.11
CA TRP A 387 -14.79 0.45 -42.69
C TRP A 387 -15.73 1.65 -42.82
N SER A 388 -15.23 2.87 -42.65
CA SER A 388 -16.04 4.09 -42.81
C SER A 388 -16.48 4.33 -44.26
N VAL A 389 -15.71 3.82 -45.23
CA VAL A 389 -16.06 3.87 -46.67
C VAL A 389 -16.97 2.70 -47.08
N ASP A 390 -16.85 1.55 -46.41
CA ASP A 390 -17.65 0.36 -46.69
C ASP A 390 -19.07 0.47 -46.09
N ARG A 391 -20.06 0.69 -46.95
CA ARG A 391 -21.49 0.79 -46.55
C ARG A 391 -22.07 -0.48 -45.94
N SER A 392 -21.39 -1.62 -46.05
CA SER A 392 -21.83 -2.89 -45.45
C SER A 392 -21.49 -3.01 -43.96
N VAL A 393 -20.62 -2.13 -43.45
CA VAL A 393 -20.15 -2.13 -42.07
C VAL A 393 -20.56 -0.81 -41.41
N SER A 394 -21.19 -0.89 -40.25
CA SER A 394 -21.51 0.29 -39.43
C SER A 394 -21.03 0.08 -37.99
N PRO A 395 -20.54 1.12 -37.31
CA PRO A 395 -20.16 1.02 -35.91
C PRO A 395 -21.43 0.81 -35.07
N ALA A 396 -21.51 -0.32 -34.37
CA ALA A 396 -22.69 -0.66 -33.59
C ALA A 396 -22.34 -1.63 -32.45
N LEU A 397 -22.97 -1.41 -31.29
CA LEU A 397 -22.94 -2.38 -30.21
C LEU A 397 -23.98 -3.47 -30.46
N ASN A 398 -23.60 -4.72 -30.22
CA ASN A 398 -24.56 -5.83 -30.24
C ASN A 398 -25.62 -5.64 -29.14
N LYS A 399 -26.85 -6.08 -29.43
CA LYS A 399 -28.00 -5.90 -28.53
C LYS A 399 -28.69 -7.22 -28.24
N ARG A 400 -29.28 -7.32 -27.04
CA ARG A 400 -30.18 -8.39 -26.63
C ARG A 400 -31.46 -7.83 -26.02
N SER A 401 -32.50 -8.63 -26.01
CA SER A 401 -33.77 -8.29 -25.34
C SER A 401 -33.68 -8.52 -23.83
N CYS A 402 -34.13 -7.55 -23.03
CA CYS A 402 -34.28 -7.73 -21.60
C CYS A 402 -35.31 -8.83 -21.29
N ARG A 403 -34.94 -9.78 -20.43
CA ARG A 403 -35.80 -10.91 -20.03
C ARG A 403 -37.10 -10.50 -19.34
N ALA A 404 -37.13 -9.36 -18.66
CA ALA A 404 -38.28 -8.91 -17.89
C ALA A 404 -39.23 -8.02 -18.70
N CYS A 405 -38.69 -7.04 -19.46
CA CYS A 405 -39.51 -6.02 -20.13
C CYS A 405 -39.35 -5.97 -21.66
N GLY A 406 -38.54 -6.87 -22.25
CA GLY A 406 -38.31 -6.95 -23.69
C GLY A 406 -37.48 -5.81 -24.30
N PHE A 407 -36.99 -4.87 -23.49
CA PHE A 407 -36.21 -3.73 -23.97
C PHE A 407 -34.89 -4.17 -24.64
N SER A 408 -34.64 -3.70 -25.86
CA SER A 408 -33.39 -3.95 -26.59
C SER A 408 -32.26 -3.13 -25.96
N ARG A 409 -31.25 -3.81 -25.43
CA ARG A 409 -30.14 -3.21 -24.68
C ARG A 409 -28.81 -3.82 -25.09
N TYR A 410 -27.72 -3.14 -24.78
CA TYR A 410 -26.36 -3.65 -25.00
C TYR A 410 -26.16 -5.07 -24.44
N GLU A 411 -25.58 -5.97 -25.25
CA GLU A 411 -25.49 -7.40 -24.96
C GLU A 411 -24.56 -7.79 -23.81
N ALA A 412 -23.65 -6.91 -23.37
CA ALA A 412 -22.79 -7.19 -22.20
C ALA A 412 -23.33 -6.55 -20.92
N ALA A 413 -24.38 -5.73 -21.02
CA ALA A 413 -24.87 -4.95 -19.90
C ALA A 413 -25.48 -5.84 -18.81
N LEU A 414 -25.21 -5.59 -17.53
CA LEU A 414 -25.76 -6.39 -16.41
C LEU A 414 -27.09 -5.86 -15.86
N SER A 415 -27.34 -4.54 -15.88
CA SER A 415 -28.60 -3.94 -15.39
C SER A 415 -29.45 -3.29 -16.49
N CYS A 416 -30.74 -3.62 -16.54
CA CYS A 416 -31.65 -3.08 -17.54
C CYS A 416 -31.93 -1.60 -17.25
N PRO A 417 -31.66 -0.67 -18.18
CA PRO A 417 -31.88 0.76 -17.92
C PRO A 417 -33.35 1.13 -17.77
N LYS A 418 -34.27 0.31 -18.32
CA LYS A 418 -35.70 0.58 -18.32
C LYS A 418 -36.42 0.06 -17.08
N CYS A 419 -36.06 -1.14 -16.61
CA CYS A 419 -36.77 -1.83 -15.52
C CYS A 419 -35.88 -2.21 -14.34
N LEU A 420 -34.58 -1.89 -14.39
CA LEU A 420 -33.57 -2.15 -13.38
C LEU A 420 -33.34 -3.64 -13.04
N GLU A 421 -33.93 -4.55 -13.81
CA GLU A 421 -33.65 -5.98 -13.73
C GLU A 421 -32.15 -6.25 -13.94
N THR A 422 -31.55 -6.95 -13.00
CA THR A 422 -30.12 -7.32 -13.01
C THR A 422 -29.92 -8.77 -13.44
N ASP A 423 -28.89 -9.02 -14.25
CA ASP A 423 -28.47 -10.34 -14.66
C ASP A 423 -27.27 -10.83 -13.82
N GLU A 424 -27.19 -12.14 -13.58
CA GLU A 424 -26.01 -12.72 -12.93
C GLU A 424 -24.81 -12.65 -13.89
N GLN A 425 -23.65 -12.24 -13.38
CA GLN A 425 -22.44 -12.08 -14.17
C GLN A 425 -21.73 -13.43 -14.36
N CYS A 426 -21.40 -13.78 -15.61
CA CYS A 426 -20.69 -15.01 -15.96
C CYS A 426 -19.24 -14.98 -15.46
N VAL A 427 -18.86 -15.98 -14.66
CA VAL A 427 -17.51 -16.09 -14.07
C VAL A 427 -16.37 -16.34 -15.08
N VAL A 428 -16.69 -16.55 -16.35
CA VAL A 428 -15.68 -16.68 -17.43
C VAL A 428 -15.64 -15.40 -18.26
N THR A 429 -16.78 -14.92 -18.71
CA THR A 429 -16.84 -13.86 -19.73
C THR A 429 -17.26 -12.50 -19.22
N GLY A 430 -17.78 -12.39 -17.99
CA GLY A 430 -18.35 -11.15 -17.48
C GLY A 430 -19.66 -10.73 -18.17
N TYR A 431 -20.13 -11.52 -19.14
CA TYR A 431 -21.42 -11.37 -19.79
C TYR A 431 -22.55 -11.89 -18.89
N PRO A 432 -23.79 -11.46 -19.13
CA PRO A 432 -24.97 -12.00 -18.47
C PRO A 432 -25.15 -13.50 -18.67
N VAL A 433 -25.46 -14.21 -17.58
CA VAL A 433 -25.75 -15.64 -17.62
C VAL A 433 -27.18 -15.87 -18.11
N GLU A 434 -27.32 -16.66 -19.17
CA GLU A 434 -28.62 -17.06 -19.71
C GLU A 434 -29.20 -18.23 -18.92
N ARG A 435 -30.51 -18.22 -18.64
CA ARG A 435 -31.16 -19.24 -17.80
C ARG A 435 -30.97 -20.67 -18.34
N ASP A 436 -31.09 -20.85 -19.65
CA ASP A 436 -31.03 -22.17 -20.29
C ASP A 436 -29.59 -22.70 -20.42
N SER A 437 -28.61 -21.80 -20.41
CA SER A 437 -27.18 -22.13 -20.48
C SER A 437 -26.46 -22.04 -19.14
N ALA A 438 -27.15 -21.72 -18.05
CA ALA A 438 -26.53 -21.57 -16.73
C ALA A 438 -25.91 -22.89 -16.23
N VAL A 439 -24.65 -22.80 -15.83
CA VAL A 439 -23.92 -23.81 -15.05
C VAL A 439 -23.26 -23.12 -13.85
N LYS A 440 -23.01 -23.86 -12.77
CA LYS A 440 -22.40 -23.32 -11.56
C LYS A 440 -21.19 -24.14 -11.15
N CYS A 441 -20.18 -23.45 -10.62
CA CYS A 441 -19.06 -24.10 -9.95
C CYS A 441 -19.56 -24.99 -8.80
N SER A 442 -19.02 -26.20 -8.67
CA SER A 442 -19.39 -27.13 -7.60
C SER A 442 -18.94 -26.69 -6.20
N SER A 443 -17.97 -25.77 -6.10
CA SER A 443 -17.41 -25.32 -4.83
C SER A 443 -17.85 -23.91 -4.43
N CYS A 444 -17.73 -22.94 -5.33
CA CYS A 444 -18.06 -21.54 -5.03
C CYS A 444 -19.38 -21.07 -5.64
N HIS A 445 -20.15 -21.95 -6.29
CA HIS A 445 -21.45 -21.67 -6.89
C HIS A 445 -21.52 -20.49 -7.89
N SER A 446 -20.37 -20.00 -8.36
CA SER A 446 -20.30 -18.94 -9.35
C SER A 446 -20.86 -19.43 -10.68
N ALA A 447 -21.79 -18.66 -11.25
CA ALA A 447 -22.46 -19.03 -12.48
C ALA A 447 -21.66 -18.67 -13.73
N ALA A 448 -21.84 -19.45 -14.79
CA ALA A 448 -21.33 -19.17 -16.13
C ALA A 448 -22.31 -19.67 -17.20
N ASN A 449 -22.15 -19.16 -18.42
CA ASN A 449 -22.76 -19.76 -19.61
C ASN A 449 -22.05 -21.07 -19.95
N ARG A 450 -22.81 -22.14 -20.22
CA ARG A 450 -22.33 -23.52 -20.41
C ARG A 450 -21.22 -23.62 -21.45
N THR A 451 -21.38 -22.94 -22.58
CA THR A 451 -20.40 -22.95 -23.67
C THR A 451 -19.06 -22.37 -23.23
N ASP A 452 -19.06 -21.19 -22.61
CA ASP A 452 -17.84 -20.53 -22.13
C ASP A 452 -17.20 -21.31 -20.96
N TRP A 453 -18.02 -21.85 -20.04
CA TRP A 453 -17.57 -22.73 -18.95
C TRP A 453 -16.90 -23.98 -19.49
N HIS A 454 -17.52 -24.69 -20.44
CA HIS A 454 -16.96 -25.90 -21.02
C HIS A 454 -15.65 -25.62 -21.75
N ALA A 455 -15.58 -24.54 -22.53
CA ALA A 455 -14.35 -24.14 -23.22
C ALA A 455 -13.22 -23.87 -22.21
N PHE A 456 -13.50 -23.09 -21.16
CA PHE A 456 -12.50 -22.73 -20.16
C PHE A 456 -12.06 -23.91 -19.28
N ILE A 457 -13.00 -24.72 -18.79
CA ILE A 457 -12.70 -25.85 -17.89
C ILE A 457 -12.01 -27.00 -18.64
N ARG A 458 -12.33 -27.24 -19.93
CA ARG A 458 -11.61 -28.27 -20.72
C ARG A 458 -10.12 -28.00 -20.74
N LEU A 459 -9.74 -26.74 -20.86
CA LEU A 459 -8.37 -26.25 -20.88
C LEU A 459 -7.72 -26.27 -19.49
N THR A 460 -8.36 -25.63 -18.51
CA THR A 460 -7.72 -25.30 -17.23
C THR A 460 -7.97 -26.30 -16.10
N LYS A 461 -9.01 -27.15 -16.24
CA LYS A 461 -9.50 -28.09 -15.22
C LYS A 461 -9.85 -27.46 -13.87
N LYS A 462 -9.95 -26.14 -13.79
CA LYS A 462 -10.15 -25.39 -12.53
C LYS A 462 -11.12 -24.24 -12.72
N CYS A 463 -11.92 -23.95 -11.69
CA CYS A 463 -12.76 -22.76 -11.67
C CYS A 463 -11.90 -21.49 -11.75
N PRO A 464 -12.16 -20.54 -12.67
CA PRO A 464 -11.37 -19.31 -12.78
C PRO A 464 -11.51 -18.37 -11.57
N TRP A 465 -12.54 -18.56 -10.73
CA TRP A 465 -12.79 -17.75 -9.55
C TRP A 465 -12.14 -18.32 -8.29
N CYS A 466 -12.56 -19.53 -7.88
CA CYS A 466 -12.09 -20.14 -6.63
C CYS A 466 -10.95 -21.14 -6.79
N GLU A 467 -10.52 -21.42 -8.03
CA GLU A 467 -9.42 -22.35 -8.35
C GLU A 467 -9.67 -23.82 -7.97
N SER A 468 -10.89 -24.16 -7.52
CA SER A 468 -11.25 -25.55 -7.24
C SER A 468 -11.24 -26.39 -8.52
N PRO A 469 -10.83 -27.67 -8.46
CA PRO A 469 -10.91 -28.57 -9.61
C PRO A 469 -12.35 -28.69 -10.13
N GLN A 470 -12.52 -28.66 -11.45
CA GLN A 470 -13.81 -28.81 -12.12
C GLN A 470 -13.69 -29.77 -13.29
N GLU A 471 -14.77 -30.50 -13.56
CA GLU A 471 -14.89 -31.40 -14.70
C GLU A 471 -16.09 -31.01 -15.55
N VAL A 472 -15.93 -31.07 -16.87
CA VAL A 472 -17.04 -30.91 -17.81
C VAL A 472 -17.75 -32.25 -17.91
N ARG A 473 -18.98 -32.31 -17.41
CA ARG A 473 -19.86 -33.48 -17.55
C ARG A 473 -20.64 -33.44 -18.85
#